data_AF-Q120G2-F1
#
_entry.id   AF-Q120G2-F1
#
_cell.length_a   1.000
_cell.length_b   1.000
_cell.length_c   1.000
_cell.angle_alpha   90.00
_cell.angle_beta   90.00
_cell.angle_gamma   90.00
#
_symmetry.space_group_name_H-M   'P 1'
#
loop_
_entity.id
_entity.type
_entity.pdbx_description
1 polymer ?
#
loop_
_entity_poly.entity_id
_entity_poly.type
_entity_poly.pdbx_seq_one_letter_code
_entity_poly.pdbx_strand_id
1 'polypeptide(L)'
;MGVTFIVSARQSRLDHCHRRSLRIAAVAGPAHQTFFREVWTFQMCPATMRTMNPKLIIAVMGGLRKLPFAALLVMPLLAAAAYEGPMRFSTYWPCDGNGSFCGTRVLAEGAIEADSAAKLESFLNLRRPQGEELPPSVTIVFDSPGGSLYGGILLGKLIRARKLDTALAPSYDRVNRGKKEGYETFLPGAKCASACVLAFAGGVNRTAEAGSRMGVHQFSGATRDMGAAATQVTVVHIASYLRDMGVNRELLDIASLVPPTSIYWLRADQLKAARLDNIAMPSSPWVLKASASGVPMLTLTQEISAGKLIQVGLVRGRDRDRIIVAVSAEFDNKVVTSDRVGGFPEGDKDRACVTLASGGRTIKLAGVHSWERQDSADTTSFRCFGSMSIADAQFLARASSVVVEDDFPNALSDLSVSGSLGTENFSAGIALLLRAN
;
A
#
# COMPACT_ATOMS: atom_id res chain seq x y z
N MET A 1 1.87 -31.73 -65.31
CA MET A 1 0.70 -32.60 -65.05
C MET A 1 0.33 -32.37 -63.59
N GLY A 2 -0.58 -31.45 -63.25
CA GLY A 2 -2.03 -31.70 -63.17
C GLY A 2 -2.28 -32.77 -62.12
N VAL A 3 -2.90 -32.52 -60.96
CA VAL A 3 -4.33 -32.24 -60.82
C VAL A 3 -4.63 -31.51 -59.50
N THR A 4 -5.52 -30.51 -59.59
CA THR A 4 -6.27 -29.86 -58.51
C THR A 4 -7.57 -30.61 -58.26
N PHE A 5 -7.99 -30.78 -57.01
CA PHE A 5 -9.40 -31.01 -56.66
C PHE A 5 -9.86 -30.03 -55.59
N ILE A 6 -10.99 -29.36 -55.86
CA ILE A 6 -11.79 -28.54 -54.95
C ILE A 6 -13.11 -29.28 -54.75
N VAL A 7 -13.56 -29.52 -53.51
CA VAL A 7 -14.99 -29.53 -53.14
C VAL A 7 -15.16 -29.07 -51.68
N SER A 8 -16.17 -28.25 -51.46
CA SER A 8 -16.57 -27.58 -50.21
C SER A 8 -17.53 -28.41 -49.34
N ALA A 9 -17.54 -28.20 -48.02
CA ALA A 9 -18.74 -28.37 -47.19
C ALA A 9 -18.69 -27.53 -45.89
N ARG A 10 -19.83 -26.94 -45.53
CA ARG A 10 -20.09 -26.02 -44.41
C ARG A 10 -20.14 -26.71 -43.02
N GLN A 11 -19.49 -26.07 -42.06
CA GLN A 11 -20.00 -25.62 -40.75
C GLN A 11 -20.54 -26.64 -39.71
N SER A 12 -19.82 -26.80 -38.60
CA SER A 12 -20.36 -26.65 -37.24
C SER A 12 -19.24 -26.40 -36.22
N ARG A 13 -19.53 -25.56 -35.23
CA ARG A 13 -18.66 -25.18 -34.11
C ARG A 13 -18.31 -26.42 -33.28
N LEU A 14 -17.06 -26.52 -32.79
CA LEU A 14 -16.68 -26.98 -31.45
C LEU A 14 -15.15 -26.89 -31.26
N ASP A 15 -14.77 -26.44 -30.07
CA ASP A 15 -13.47 -25.89 -29.64
C ASP A 15 -12.23 -26.74 -29.96
N HIS A 16 -11.18 -26.10 -30.52
CA HIS A 16 -9.84 -26.66 -30.69
C HIS A 16 -8.92 -26.20 -29.55
N CYS A 17 -8.37 -27.15 -28.79
CA CYS A 17 -7.20 -26.95 -27.92
C CYS A 17 -5.97 -27.57 -28.60
N HIS A 18 -5.01 -26.75 -29.03
CA HIS A 18 -3.79 -27.19 -29.71
C HIS A 18 -2.75 -27.78 -28.74
N ARG A 19 -2.23 -28.98 -29.06
CA ARG A 19 -1.00 -29.56 -28.49
C ARG A 19 0.21 -28.69 -28.85
N ARG A 20 1.04 -28.31 -27.87
CA ARG A 20 2.44 -27.92 -28.09
C ARG A 20 3.35 -28.86 -27.30
N SER A 21 4.21 -29.58 -28.03
CA SER A 21 5.30 -30.40 -27.48
C SER A 21 6.56 -29.56 -27.33
N LEU A 22 7.20 -29.59 -26.15
CA LEU A 22 8.51 -28.99 -25.92
C LEU A 22 9.57 -30.10 -26.01
N ARG A 23 10.50 -30.00 -26.97
CA ARG A 23 11.70 -30.86 -27.05
C ARG A 23 12.87 -30.09 -26.44
N ILE A 24 13.43 -30.58 -25.34
CA ILE A 24 14.68 -30.05 -24.76
C ILE A 24 15.82 -30.93 -25.24
N ALA A 25 16.79 -30.35 -25.96
CA ALA A 25 18.03 -31.01 -26.34
C ALA A 25 19.15 -30.52 -25.42
N ALA A 26 19.86 -31.44 -24.77
CA ALA A 26 21.13 -31.16 -24.10
C ALA A 26 22.24 -31.84 -24.90
N VAL A 27 23.25 -31.06 -25.29
CA VAL A 27 24.44 -31.52 -26.02
C VAL A 27 25.56 -31.76 -25.01
N ALA A 28 26.10 -32.98 -24.95
CA ALA A 28 27.38 -33.27 -24.31
C ALA A 28 28.11 -34.37 -25.11
N GLY A 29 29.41 -34.17 -25.31
CA GLY A 29 30.32 -35.00 -26.12
C GLY A 29 30.70 -36.36 -25.51
N PRO A 30 31.66 -37.08 -26.11
CA PRO A 30 31.43 -38.44 -26.56
C PRO A 30 31.92 -39.49 -25.56
N ALA A 31 31.00 -40.28 -25.00
CA ALA A 31 31.19 -41.70 -24.70
C ALA A 31 29.88 -42.31 -24.15
N HIS A 32 29.31 -43.23 -24.94
CA HIS A 32 28.39 -44.29 -24.53
C HIS A 32 26.94 -43.95 -24.07
N GLN A 33 26.01 -44.31 -24.99
CA GLN A 33 24.62 -44.77 -24.80
C GLN A 33 23.54 -43.77 -24.34
N THR A 34 22.74 -43.31 -25.31
CA THR A 34 21.48 -42.57 -25.12
C THR A 34 20.30 -43.51 -24.81
N PHE A 35 19.59 -43.27 -23.70
CA PHE A 35 18.23 -43.76 -23.46
C PHE A 35 17.22 -42.61 -23.66
N PHE A 36 16.25 -42.79 -24.56
CA PHE A 36 15.09 -41.88 -24.67
C PHE A 36 14.02 -42.29 -23.65
N ARG A 37 13.60 -41.36 -22.79
CA ARG A 37 12.35 -41.48 -22.02
C ARG A 37 11.36 -40.45 -22.54
N GLU A 38 10.27 -40.90 -23.15
CA GLU A 38 9.10 -40.06 -23.43
C GLU A 38 8.38 -39.76 -22.12
N VAL A 39 8.24 -38.48 -21.76
CA VAL A 39 7.40 -38.04 -20.64
C VAL A 39 6.10 -37.50 -21.23
N TRP A 40 5.00 -38.21 -20.99
CA TRP A 40 3.65 -37.78 -21.35
C TRP A 40 3.07 -36.94 -20.20
N THR A 41 2.94 -35.62 -20.38
CA THR A 41 2.15 -34.77 -19.48
C THR A 41 0.72 -34.65 -20.00
N PHE A 42 -0.24 -35.22 -19.27
CA PHE A 42 -1.68 -34.99 -19.47
C PHE A 42 -2.11 -33.74 -18.71
N GLN A 43 -2.66 -32.74 -19.40
CA GLN A 43 -3.29 -31.57 -18.79
C GLN A 43 -4.80 -31.67 -19.02
N MET A 44 -5.57 -31.88 -17.94
CA MET A 44 -7.04 -31.94 -17.99
C MET A 44 -7.63 -30.53 -17.84
N CYS A 45 -8.61 -30.18 -18.69
CA CYS A 45 -9.36 -28.92 -18.64
C CYS A 45 -10.41 -28.94 -17.49
N PRO A 46 -10.54 -27.86 -16.68
CA PRO A 46 -11.52 -27.77 -15.61
C PRO A 46 -12.87 -27.27 -16.13
N ALA A 47 -13.62 -28.10 -16.85
CA ALA A 47 -15.01 -27.77 -17.24
C ALA A 47 -15.85 -29.01 -17.59
N THR A 48 -15.90 -30.03 -16.71
CA THR A 48 -16.98 -31.06 -16.68
C THR A 48 -16.87 -31.89 -15.39
N MET A 49 -16.87 -31.23 -14.23
CA MET A 49 -17.00 -31.89 -12.93
C MET A 49 -18.40 -31.66 -12.36
N ARG A 50 -19.41 -32.06 -13.12
CA ARG A 50 -20.80 -32.28 -12.68
C ARG A 50 -21.36 -33.30 -13.66
N THR A 51 -21.88 -34.42 -13.13
CA THR A 51 -22.48 -35.58 -13.83
C THR A 51 -21.53 -36.71 -14.29
N MET A 52 -20.91 -37.47 -13.37
CA MET A 52 -20.57 -38.89 -13.65
C MET A 52 -20.77 -39.79 -12.41
N ASN A 53 -21.19 -41.03 -12.68
CA ASN A 53 -21.87 -42.01 -11.82
C ASN A 53 -20.87 -42.88 -11.00
N PRO A 54 -21.09 -43.13 -9.68
CA PRO A 54 -20.08 -43.67 -8.76
C PRO A 54 -19.73 -45.17 -8.85
N LYS A 55 -20.00 -45.87 -9.96
CA LYS A 55 -19.70 -47.32 -10.10
C LYS A 55 -18.52 -47.68 -11.02
N LEU A 56 -17.75 -46.70 -11.50
CA LEU A 56 -16.59 -46.94 -12.37
C LEU A 56 -15.24 -46.60 -11.67
N ILE A 57 -15.12 -46.86 -10.36
CA ILE A 57 -13.90 -46.59 -9.57
C ILE A 57 -13.20 -47.89 -9.11
N ILE A 58 -13.79 -49.06 -9.33
CA ILE A 58 -13.23 -50.35 -8.83
C ILE A 58 -13.04 -51.31 -10.00
N ALA A 59 -12.03 -51.07 -10.85
CA ALA A 59 -11.54 -52.06 -11.82
C ALA A 59 -10.13 -51.74 -12.36
N VAL A 60 -9.21 -51.20 -11.55
CA VAL A 60 -7.76 -51.24 -11.84
C VAL A 60 -7.00 -51.40 -10.51
N MET A 61 -7.34 -52.42 -9.74
CA MET A 61 -6.56 -52.83 -8.55
C MET A 61 -6.54 -54.36 -8.48
N GLY A 62 -5.77 -54.96 -9.38
CA GLY A 62 -5.55 -56.40 -9.43
C GLY A 62 -4.16 -56.69 -9.96
N GLY A 63 -3.19 -56.81 -9.04
CA GLY A 63 -1.86 -57.31 -9.37
C GLY A 63 -0.77 -56.24 -9.35
N LEU A 64 -0.22 -55.98 -8.17
CA LEU A 64 1.22 -55.77 -7.92
C LEU A 64 1.42 -55.73 -6.41
N ARG A 65 1.77 -56.90 -5.87
CA ARG A 65 2.22 -57.08 -4.49
C ARG A 65 3.61 -56.44 -4.34
N LYS A 66 3.80 -55.72 -3.23
CA LYS A 66 5.06 -55.20 -2.64
C LYS A 66 5.63 -53.91 -3.24
N LEU A 67 5.25 -52.77 -2.66
CA LEU A 67 6.11 -51.58 -2.45
C LEU A 67 5.55 -50.78 -1.25
N PRO A 68 6.40 -50.21 -0.39
CA PRO A 68 5.98 -49.59 0.87
C PRO A 68 5.32 -48.21 0.66
N PHE A 69 4.32 -47.94 1.51
CA PHE A 69 3.66 -46.66 1.71
C PHE A 69 4.68 -45.54 2.00
N ALA A 70 4.95 -44.67 1.02
CA ALA A 70 5.35 -43.27 1.24
C ALA A 70 5.56 -42.57 -0.12
N ALA A 71 4.48 -42.12 -0.74
CA ALA A 71 4.54 -41.09 -1.78
C ALA A 71 3.52 -40.02 -1.41
N LEU A 72 3.87 -39.21 -0.42
CA LEU A 72 3.19 -37.97 -0.12
C LEU A 72 3.35 -37.09 -1.37
N LEU A 73 2.24 -36.86 -2.09
CA LEU A 73 2.17 -35.92 -3.20
C LEU A 73 2.39 -34.51 -2.63
N VAL A 74 3.64 -34.07 -2.57
CA VAL A 74 3.99 -32.68 -2.34
C VAL A 74 3.62 -31.92 -3.62
N MET A 75 2.38 -31.42 -3.67
CA MET A 75 2.03 -30.33 -4.58
C MET A 75 2.93 -29.14 -4.22
N PRO A 76 3.84 -28.69 -5.10
CA PRO A 76 4.57 -27.46 -4.85
C PRO A 76 3.57 -26.32 -4.92
N LEU A 77 3.28 -25.71 -3.78
CA LEU A 77 2.70 -24.38 -3.75
C LEU A 77 3.73 -23.48 -4.41
N LEU A 78 3.51 -23.10 -5.68
CA LEU A 78 4.24 -22.03 -6.33
C LEU A 78 3.86 -20.74 -5.59
N ALA A 79 4.56 -20.46 -4.49
CA ALA A 79 4.67 -19.09 -4.02
C ALA A 79 5.27 -18.31 -5.18
N ALA A 80 4.53 -17.32 -5.69
CA ALA A 80 5.10 -16.29 -6.53
C ALA A 80 6.18 -15.62 -5.68
N ALA A 81 7.44 -16.06 -5.84
CA ALA A 81 8.56 -15.34 -5.30
C ALA A 81 8.49 -13.95 -5.92
N ALA A 82 8.30 -12.93 -5.08
CA ALA A 82 8.48 -11.55 -5.50
C ALA A 82 9.85 -11.48 -6.20
N TYR A 83 9.88 -10.93 -7.41
CA TYR A 83 11.09 -10.89 -8.21
C TYR A 83 12.15 -10.03 -7.52
N GLU A 84 13.14 -10.65 -6.86
CA GLU A 84 14.27 -9.98 -6.22
C GLU A 84 15.42 -9.77 -7.22
N GLY A 85 15.09 -9.31 -8.44
CA GLY A 85 16.10 -8.96 -9.43
C GLY A 85 16.86 -7.67 -9.06
N PRO A 86 17.95 -7.35 -9.79
CA PRO A 86 18.65 -6.07 -9.64
C PRO A 86 17.72 -4.87 -9.86
N MET A 87 18.03 -3.73 -9.26
CA MET A 87 17.23 -2.50 -9.38
C MET A 87 17.06 -2.10 -10.85
N ARG A 88 15.80 -1.88 -11.25
CA ARG A 88 15.40 -1.47 -12.59
C ARG A 88 14.49 -0.25 -12.51
N PHE A 89 14.61 0.61 -13.51
CA PHE A 89 13.77 1.79 -13.66
C PHE A 89 12.89 1.65 -14.90
N SER A 90 11.61 1.94 -14.75
CA SER A 90 10.64 1.95 -15.83
C SER A 90 9.66 3.10 -15.66
N THR A 91 8.94 3.47 -16.72
CA THR A 91 7.88 4.48 -16.65
C THR A 91 6.50 3.85 -16.72
N TYR A 92 5.53 4.44 -16.02
CA TYR A 92 4.11 4.14 -16.21
C TYR A 92 3.24 5.38 -16.01
N TRP A 93 2.01 5.32 -16.51
CA TRP A 93 1.01 6.38 -16.37
C TRP A 93 -0.01 5.98 -15.31
N PRO A 94 -0.05 6.67 -14.16
CA PRO A 94 -0.94 6.31 -13.06
C PRO A 94 -2.40 6.61 -13.39
N CYS A 95 -2.67 7.65 -14.16
CA CYS A 95 -4.00 8.00 -14.63
C CYS A 95 -4.00 8.64 -16.02
N ASP A 96 -5.18 8.78 -16.61
CA ASP A 96 -5.38 9.54 -17.85
C ASP A 96 -5.73 10.99 -17.53
N GLY A 97 -5.18 11.94 -18.29
CA GLY A 97 -5.38 13.37 -18.07
C GLY A 97 -4.12 14.23 -18.25
N ASN A 98 -4.32 15.55 -18.29
CA ASN A 98 -3.26 16.55 -18.49
C ASN A 98 -2.76 17.19 -17.19
N GLY A 99 -3.33 16.83 -16.04
CA GLY A 99 -2.91 17.33 -14.73
C GLY A 99 -1.56 16.76 -14.30
N SER A 100 -0.75 17.55 -13.59
CA SER A 100 0.56 17.12 -13.10
C SER A 100 0.50 15.88 -12.19
N PHE A 101 -0.63 15.63 -11.53
CA PHE A 101 -0.85 14.42 -10.71
C PHE A 101 -1.01 13.13 -11.54
N CYS A 102 -1.41 13.23 -12.81
CA CYS A 102 -1.44 12.11 -13.78
C CYS A 102 -0.18 12.01 -14.64
N GLY A 103 0.86 12.80 -14.34
CA GLY A 103 2.14 12.72 -15.03
C GLY A 103 2.80 11.34 -14.90
N THR A 104 3.59 11.00 -15.91
CA THR A 104 4.40 9.77 -15.96
C THR A 104 5.24 9.63 -14.69
N ARG A 105 5.18 8.45 -14.05
CA ARG A 105 5.97 8.12 -12.86
C ARG A 105 7.13 7.21 -13.23
N VAL A 106 8.20 7.25 -12.46
CA VAL A 106 9.34 6.33 -12.60
C VAL A 106 9.24 5.27 -11.52
N LEU A 107 8.97 4.02 -11.89
CA LEU A 107 9.00 2.88 -10.99
C LEU A 107 10.42 2.36 -10.83
N ALA A 108 10.91 2.35 -9.59
CA ALA A 108 12.14 1.73 -9.13
C ALA A 108 11.82 0.37 -8.49
N GLU A 109 12.07 -0.71 -9.23
CA GLU A 109 11.70 -2.07 -8.85
C GLU A 109 12.95 -2.95 -8.65
N GLY A 110 12.98 -3.73 -7.57
CA GLY A 110 14.03 -4.72 -7.30
C GLY A 110 15.04 -4.32 -6.21
N ALA A 111 16.11 -5.11 -6.08
CA ALA A 111 17.13 -4.95 -5.06
C ALA A 111 18.11 -3.80 -5.39
N ILE A 112 18.34 -2.93 -4.41
CA ILE A 112 19.30 -1.83 -4.54
C ILE A 112 20.73 -2.39 -4.57
N GLU A 113 21.46 -1.99 -5.59
CA GLU A 113 22.87 -2.32 -5.82
C GLU A 113 23.75 -1.07 -5.67
N ALA A 114 25.07 -1.26 -5.60
CA ALA A 114 26.01 -0.15 -5.47
C ALA A 114 25.94 0.85 -6.64
N ASP A 115 25.54 0.40 -7.83
CA ASP A 115 25.43 1.18 -9.06
C ASP A 115 23.99 1.67 -9.36
N SER A 116 23.01 1.42 -8.48
CA SER A 116 21.60 1.80 -8.71
C SER A 116 21.41 3.30 -8.94
N ALA A 117 22.23 4.14 -8.31
CA ALA A 117 22.24 5.58 -8.58
C ALA A 117 22.64 5.88 -10.04
N ALA A 118 23.71 5.27 -10.55
CA ALA A 118 24.15 5.45 -11.93
C ALA A 118 23.11 4.93 -12.94
N LYS A 119 22.43 3.82 -12.61
CA LYS A 119 21.29 3.30 -13.39
C LYS A 119 20.15 4.32 -13.46
N LEU A 120 19.77 4.94 -12.34
CA LEU A 120 18.75 5.99 -12.33
C LEU A 120 19.18 7.21 -13.14
N GLU A 121 20.41 7.69 -12.95
CA GLU A 121 20.92 8.86 -13.67
C GLU A 121 20.89 8.63 -15.19
N SER A 122 21.35 7.45 -15.63
CA SER A 122 21.29 7.06 -17.03
C SER A 122 19.86 7.02 -17.54
N PHE A 123 18.93 6.47 -16.76
CA PHE A 123 17.50 6.42 -17.09
C PHE A 123 16.87 7.80 -17.23
N LEU A 124 17.17 8.74 -16.32
CA LEU A 124 16.64 10.11 -16.37
C LEU A 124 17.12 10.86 -17.62
N ASN A 125 18.35 10.60 -18.07
CA ASN A 125 18.95 11.24 -19.24
C ASN A 125 18.54 10.60 -20.59
N LEU A 126 17.73 9.54 -20.59
CA LEU A 126 17.23 8.93 -21.83
C LEU A 126 16.36 9.93 -22.60
N ARG A 127 16.69 10.12 -23.89
CA ARG A 127 15.79 10.80 -24.82
C ARG A 127 14.60 9.90 -25.10
N ARG A 128 13.40 10.39 -24.85
CA ARG A 128 12.14 9.67 -25.06
C ARG A 128 11.36 10.28 -26.24
N PRO A 129 10.52 9.49 -26.92
CA PRO A 129 9.58 10.02 -27.90
C PRO A 129 8.62 11.02 -27.27
N GLN A 130 8.08 11.92 -28.09
CA GLN A 130 7.08 12.89 -27.67
C GLN A 130 5.85 12.16 -27.09
N GLY A 131 5.41 12.58 -25.91
CA GLY A 131 4.32 11.92 -25.16
C GLY A 131 4.77 10.84 -24.17
N GLU A 132 6.05 10.46 -24.16
CA GLU A 132 6.66 9.58 -23.13
C GLU A 132 7.63 10.33 -22.22
N GLU A 133 7.71 11.65 -22.35
CA GLU A 133 8.58 12.50 -21.55
C GLU A 133 8.22 12.43 -20.07
N LEU A 134 9.26 12.60 -19.24
CA LEU A 134 9.07 12.74 -17.80
C LEU A 134 8.53 14.15 -17.50
N PRO A 135 7.60 14.28 -16.54
CA PRO A 135 7.09 15.58 -16.14
C PRO A 135 8.21 16.48 -15.56
N PRO A 136 8.02 17.81 -15.50
CA PRO A 136 8.99 18.73 -14.90
C PRO A 136 9.38 18.36 -13.46
N SER A 137 8.40 17.87 -12.68
CA SER A 137 8.60 17.30 -11.35
C SER A 137 8.44 15.80 -11.43
N VAL A 138 9.56 15.09 -11.54
CA VAL A 138 9.59 13.63 -11.65
C VAL A 138 9.41 13.02 -10.26
N THR A 139 8.54 12.01 -10.16
CA THR A 139 8.37 11.22 -8.94
C THR A 139 8.87 9.80 -9.17
N ILE A 140 9.75 9.36 -8.27
CA ILE A 140 10.22 7.98 -8.18
C ILE A 140 9.29 7.21 -7.24
N VAL A 141 8.63 6.17 -7.74
CA VAL A 141 7.87 5.23 -6.91
C VAL A 141 8.67 3.96 -6.70
N PHE A 142 8.50 3.30 -5.55
CA PHE A 142 9.33 2.15 -5.19
C PHE A 142 8.51 0.86 -5.05
N ASP A 143 9.11 -0.23 -5.52
CA ASP A 143 8.85 -1.59 -5.04
C ASP A 143 10.20 -2.31 -4.83
N SER A 144 10.73 -2.26 -3.62
CA SER A 144 12.07 -2.74 -3.32
C SER A 144 12.18 -3.38 -1.93
N PRO A 145 12.78 -4.58 -1.83
CA PRO A 145 13.11 -5.19 -0.55
C PRO A 145 14.30 -4.51 0.16
N GLY A 146 14.95 -3.54 -0.49
CA GLY A 146 16.21 -2.95 -0.03
C GLY A 146 17.40 -3.56 -0.77
N GLY A 147 18.52 -3.77 -0.08
CA GLY A 147 19.76 -4.26 -0.68
C GLY A 147 20.99 -3.56 -0.11
N SER A 148 21.88 -3.09 -0.98
CA SER A 148 23.10 -2.37 -0.63
C SER A 148 22.78 -1.10 0.16
N LEU A 149 23.22 -1.05 1.42
CA LEU A 149 23.12 0.12 2.30
C LEU A 149 23.73 1.36 1.64
N TYR A 150 24.97 1.21 1.13
CA TYR A 150 25.68 2.29 0.47
C TYR A 150 24.99 2.69 -0.86
N GLY A 151 24.52 1.71 -1.62
CA GLY A 151 23.73 1.95 -2.84
C GLY A 151 22.46 2.76 -2.55
N GLY A 152 21.77 2.48 -1.45
CA GLY A 152 20.57 3.21 -1.03
C GLY A 152 20.86 4.67 -0.68
N ILE A 153 21.97 4.92 0.04
CA ILE A 153 22.43 6.28 0.35
C ILE A 153 22.79 7.04 -0.94
N LEU A 154 23.54 6.42 -1.85
CA LEU A 154 23.90 7.06 -3.13
C LEU A 154 22.68 7.35 -3.99
N LEU A 155 21.74 6.41 -4.07
CA LEU A 155 20.51 6.58 -4.82
C LEU A 155 19.67 7.74 -4.25
N GLY A 156 19.51 7.80 -2.93
CA GLY A 156 18.79 8.90 -2.29
C GLY A 156 19.49 10.26 -2.41
N LYS A 157 20.83 10.29 -2.34
CA LYS A 157 21.60 11.52 -2.62
C LYS A 157 21.40 12.00 -4.06
N LEU A 158 21.38 11.11 -5.04
CA LEU A 158 21.10 11.45 -6.43
C LEU A 158 19.67 11.99 -6.60
N ILE A 159 18.68 11.32 -6.00
CA ILE A 159 17.27 11.76 -5.99
C ILE A 159 17.17 13.20 -5.46
N ARG A 160 17.82 13.49 -4.32
CA ARG A 160 17.88 14.83 -3.73
C ARG A 160 18.55 15.84 -4.65
N ALA A 161 19.71 15.50 -5.19
CA ALA A 161 20.50 16.38 -6.06
C ALA A 161 19.74 16.75 -7.35
N ARG A 162 18.95 15.81 -7.87
CA ARG A 162 18.09 16.01 -9.05
C ARG A 162 16.73 16.65 -8.72
N LYS A 163 16.48 16.99 -7.45
CA LYS A 163 15.21 17.57 -6.95
C LYS A 163 13.98 16.74 -7.32
N LEU A 164 14.11 15.41 -7.28
CA LEU A 164 13.03 14.49 -7.60
C LEU A 164 12.17 14.26 -6.35
N ASP A 165 10.91 13.93 -6.57
CA ASP A 165 9.99 13.51 -5.53
C ASP A 165 9.99 11.99 -5.39
N THR A 166 9.53 11.48 -4.24
CA THR A 166 9.36 10.04 -4.03
C THR A 166 7.97 9.73 -3.51
N ALA A 167 7.42 8.61 -3.96
CA ALA A 167 6.11 8.16 -3.52
C ALA A 167 6.09 6.65 -3.27
N LEU A 168 5.24 6.22 -2.35
CA LEU A 168 4.97 4.81 -2.09
C LEU A 168 3.45 4.65 -1.93
N ALA A 169 2.90 3.65 -2.62
CA ALA A 169 1.51 3.25 -2.55
C ALA A 169 1.41 1.76 -2.18
N PRO A 170 0.28 1.27 -1.62
CA PRO A 170 0.07 -0.16 -1.39
C PRO A 170 0.00 -0.97 -2.70
N SER A 171 -0.37 -0.32 -3.79
CA SER A 171 -0.38 -0.88 -5.13
C SER A 171 -0.26 0.23 -6.17
N TYR A 172 0.26 -0.09 -7.35
CA TYR A 172 0.30 0.84 -8.47
C TYR A 172 -0.66 0.42 -9.57
N ASP A 173 -1.50 1.36 -9.95
CA ASP A 173 -2.40 1.26 -11.10
C ASP A 173 -1.79 1.94 -12.31
N ARG A 174 -2.21 1.50 -13.50
CA ARG A 174 -1.87 2.15 -14.77
C ARG A 174 -3.04 2.23 -15.71
N VAL A 175 -2.99 3.20 -16.64
CA VAL A 175 -3.94 3.30 -17.75
C VAL A 175 -3.88 2.04 -18.61
N ASN A 176 -5.02 1.37 -18.79
CA ASN A 176 -5.13 0.24 -19.71
C ASN A 176 -5.44 0.75 -21.13
N ARG A 177 -4.39 1.01 -21.92
CA ARG A 177 -4.51 1.49 -23.32
C ARG A 177 -5.23 0.51 -24.26
N GLY A 178 -5.52 -0.71 -23.82
CA GLY A 178 -6.30 -1.71 -24.57
C GLY A 178 -7.82 -1.64 -24.34
N LYS A 179 -8.30 -0.77 -23.45
CA LYS A 179 -9.72 -0.56 -23.17
C LYS A 179 -10.09 0.91 -23.37
N LYS A 180 -11.31 1.19 -23.84
CA LYS A 180 -11.81 2.57 -24.06
C LYS A 180 -11.81 3.39 -22.77
N GLU A 181 -12.03 2.73 -21.62
CA GLU A 181 -11.92 3.29 -20.27
C GLU A 181 -11.48 2.15 -19.33
N GLY A 182 -10.53 2.42 -18.43
CA GLY A 182 -10.15 1.47 -17.37
C GLY A 182 -8.71 1.59 -16.89
N TYR A 183 -8.55 1.42 -15.58
CA TYR A 183 -7.26 1.24 -14.92
C TYR A 183 -7.03 -0.24 -14.64
N GLU A 184 -5.77 -0.66 -14.59
CA GLU A 184 -5.39 -1.97 -14.07
C GLU A 184 -4.32 -1.83 -12.99
N THR A 185 -4.54 -2.54 -11.88
CA THR A 185 -3.49 -2.75 -10.88
C THR A 185 -2.44 -3.68 -11.46
N PHE A 186 -1.30 -3.12 -11.85
CA PHE A 186 -0.22 -3.89 -12.46
C PHE A 186 0.84 -4.33 -11.46
N LEU A 187 0.93 -3.64 -10.31
CA LEU A 187 1.84 -3.99 -9.24
C LEU A 187 1.10 -3.93 -7.89
N PRO A 188 0.45 -5.03 -7.47
CA PRO A 188 -0.17 -5.11 -6.15
C PRO A 188 0.87 -5.38 -5.06
N GLY A 189 0.67 -4.79 -3.87
CA GLY A 189 1.47 -5.11 -2.68
C GLY A 189 2.88 -4.53 -2.68
N ALA A 190 3.06 -3.37 -3.33
CA ALA A 190 4.34 -2.67 -3.39
C ALA A 190 4.90 -2.41 -1.98
N LYS A 191 6.22 -2.49 -1.85
CA LYS A 191 6.91 -2.31 -0.56
C LYS A 191 8.20 -1.50 -0.71
N CYS A 192 8.62 -0.87 0.38
CA CYS A 192 9.93 -0.24 0.46
C CYS A 192 10.57 -0.60 1.80
N ALA A 193 11.49 -1.56 1.78
CA ALA A 193 12.11 -2.08 3.00
C ALA A 193 13.61 -1.78 3.06
N SER A 194 14.15 -1.68 4.29
CA SER A 194 15.59 -1.61 4.55
C SER A 194 16.26 -0.43 3.79
N ALA A 195 17.30 -0.69 2.99
CA ALA A 195 18.00 0.32 2.19
C ALA A 195 17.09 1.12 1.24
N CYS A 196 15.91 0.60 0.87
CA CYS A 196 14.93 1.36 0.09
C CYS A 196 14.46 2.61 0.82
N VAL A 197 14.26 2.53 2.14
CA VAL A 197 13.82 3.68 2.96
C VAL A 197 14.85 4.81 2.89
N LEU A 198 16.14 4.47 2.81
CA LEU A 198 17.21 5.46 2.63
C LEU A 198 17.14 6.11 1.25
N ALA A 199 16.93 5.34 0.18
CA ALA A 199 16.76 5.90 -1.17
C ALA A 199 15.53 6.81 -1.24
N PHE A 200 14.40 6.33 -0.72
CA PHE A 200 13.14 7.07 -0.63
C PHE A 200 13.28 8.38 0.15
N ALA A 201 14.04 8.40 1.26
CA ALA A 201 14.30 9.63 2.03
C ALA A 201 14.93 10.76 1.20
N GLY A 202 15.57 10.43 0.06
CA GLY A 202 16.14 11.40 -0.87
C GLY A 202 15.14 12.38 -1.48
N GLY A 203 13.86 12.04 -1.57
CA GLY A 203 12.83 12.84 -2.23
C GLY A 203 12.64 14.23 -1.62
N VAL A 204 12.42 15.24 -2.46
CA VAL A 204 12.10 16.61 -2.01
C VAL A 204 10.73 16.63 -1.35
N ASN A 205 9.70 16.27 -2.12
CA ASN A 205 8.40 15.88 -1.61
C ASN A 205 8.34 14.37 -1.53
N ARG A 206 7.81 13.86 -0.42
CA ARG A 206 7.74 12.45 -0.10
C ARG A 206 6.32 12.12 0.34
N THR A 207 5.67 11.21 -0.37
CA THR A 207 4.34 10.69 -0.01
C THR A 207 4.42 9.22 0.32
N ALA A 208 3.73 8.81 1.38
CA ALA A 208 3.51 7.40 1.67
C ALA A 208 2.02 7.20 1.92
N GLU A 209 1.32 6.66 0.92
CA GLU A 209 -0.13 6.51 0.98
C GLU A 209 -0.54 5.58 2.13
N ALA A 210 -1.76 5.76 2.64
CA ALA A 210 -2.30 4.90 3.69
C ALA A 210 -2.25 3.41 3.25
N GLY A 211 -1.75 2.55 4.14
CA GLY A 211 -1.57 1.12 3.86
C GLY A 211 -0.26 0.77 3.12
N SER A 212 0.55 1.76 2.74
CA SER A 212 1.88 1.53 2.16
C SER A 212 2.78 0.72 3.09
N ARG A 213 3.52 -0.22 2.51
CA ARG A 213 4.41 -1.11 3.26
C ARG A 213 5.83 -0.56 3.27
N MET A 214 6.10 0.39 4.16
CA MET A 214 7.44 0.89 4.42
C MET A 214 8.03 0.26 5.68
N GLY A 215 9.20 -0.37 5.57
CA GLY A 215 9.73 -1.21 6.64
C GLY A 215 11.19 -0.96 6.94
N VAL A 216 11.54 -0.96 8.24
CA VAL A 216 12.92 -0.79 8.70
C VAL A 216 13.36 -1.98 9.55
N HIS A 217 14.67 -2.18 9.57
CA HIS A 217 15.38 -3.07 10.48
C HIS A 217 16.79 -2.54 10.73
N GLN A 218 17.54 -3.18 11.62
CA GLN A 218 18.91 -2.81 11.95
C GLN A 218 19.78 -2.73 10.69
N PHE A 219 20.46 -1.61 10.51
CA PHE A 219 21.41 -1.43 9.44
C PHE A 219 22.69 -2.24 9.75
N SER A 220 22.91 -3.32 9.01
CA SER A 220 24.20 -4.02 8.97
C SER A 220 24.95 -3.61 7.71
N GLY A 221 26.28 -3.58 7.77
CA GLY A 221 27.07 -3.39 6.55
C GLY A 221 27.09 -4.64 5.68
N ALA A 222 27.90 -4.57 4.62
CA ALA A 222 27.98 -5.60 3.58
C ALA A 222 28.36 -6.98 4.12
N THR A 223 29.06 -7.04 5.25
CA THR A 223 29.28 -8.27 6.01
C THR A 223 28.40 -8.26 7.26
N ARG A 224 27.74 -9.40 7.56
CA ARG A 224 27.01 -9.61 8.83
C ARG A 224 27.93 -9.54 10.06
N ASP A 225 29.24 -9.42 9.83
CA ASP A 225 30.33 -9.43 10.80
C ASP A 225 31.21 -8.18 10.66
N MET A 226 30.59 -7.01 10.46
CA MET A 226 31.30 -5.75 10.68
C MET A 226 31.51 -5.60 12.19
N GLY A 227 32.77 -5.70 12.63
CA GLY A 227 33.15 -5.49 14.02
C GLY A 227 32.53 -4.20 14.60
N ALA A 228 32.29 -4.19 15.92
CA ALA A 228 31.47 -3.18 16.60
C ALA A 228 31.83 -1.72 16.24
N ALA A 229 33.12 -1.40 16.09
CA ALA A 229 33.59 -0.06 15.73
C ALA A 229 33.14 0.39 14.32
N ALA A 230 33.21 -0.50 13.32
CA ALA A 230 32.77 -0.19 11.95
C ALA A 230 31.24 0.00 11.87
N THR A 231 30.49 -0.75 12.68
CA THR A 231 29.04 -0.58 12.82
C THR A 231 28.69 0.76 13.44
N GLN A 232 29.39 1.20 14.48
CA GLN A 232 29.18 2.51 15.10
C GLN A 232 29.39 3.66 14.12
N VAL A 233 30.48 3.63 13.36
CA VAL A 233 30.77 4.64 12.32
C VAL A 233 29.67 4.65 11.25
N THR A 234 29.21 3.47 10.83
CA THR A 234 28.12 3.33 9.85
C THR A 234 26.82 3.98 10.34
N VAL A 235 26.43 3.73 11.59
CA VAL A 235 25.23 4.34 12.19
C VAL A 235 25.33 5.86 12.23
N VAL A 236 26.51 6.42 12.52
CA VAL A 236 26.74 7.87 12.49
C VAL A 236 26.57 8.43 11.08
N HIS A 237 27.09 7.75 10.05
CA HIS A 237 26.89 8.17 8.67
C HIS A 237 25.43 8.12 8.24
N ILE A 238 24.67 7.11 8.67
CA ILE A 238 23.23 7.03 8.43
C ILE A 238 22.51 8.17 9.14
N ALA A 239 22.84 8.44 10.41
CA ALA A 239 22.26 9.55 11.16
C ALA A 239 22.51 10.91 10.48
N SER A 240 23.73 11.12 9.96
CA SER A 240 24.06 12.32 9.18
C SER A 240 23.25 12.38 7.89
N TYR A 241 23.18 11.28 7.14
CA TYR A 241 22.42 11.22 5.90
C TYR A 241 20.93 11.51 6.13
N LEU A 242 20.30 10.89 7.12
CA LEU A 242 18.89 11.11 7.45
C LEU A 242 18.64 12.58 7.82
N ARG A 243 19.56 13.20 8.57
CA ARG A 243 19.50 14.63 8.90
C ARG A 243 19.59 15.50 7.64
N ASP A 244 20.53 15.22 6.75
CA ASP A 244 20.69 15.95 5.48
C ASP A 244 19.45 15.82 4.59
N MET A 245 18.75 14.68 4.68
CA MET A 245 17.47 14.44 4.00
C MET A 245 16.24 14.98 4.76
N GLY A 246 16.42 15.62 5.92
CA GLY A 246 15.32 16.15 6.73
C GLY A 246 14.38 15.07 7.29
N VAL A 247 14.91 13.88 7.57
CA VAL A 247 14.22 12.79 8.27
C VAL A 247 14.53 12.87 9.76
N ASN A 248 13.50 12.70 10.60
CA ASN A 248 13.66 12.77 12.05
C ASN A 248 14.39 11.54 12.61
N ARG A 249 15.18 11.74 13.67
CA ARG A 249 16.04 10.72 14.28
C ARG A 249 15.27 9.48 14.76
N GLU A 250 14.01 9.63 15.12
CA GLU A 250 13.15 8.53 15.59
C GLU A 250 13.18 7.31 14.64
N LEU A 251 13.30 7.53 13.33
CA LEU A 251 13.41 6.45 12.35
C LEU A 251 14.63 5.56 12.62
N LEU A 252 15.78 6.17 12.96
CA LEU A 252 17.00 5.45 13.27
C LEU A 252 16.85 4.68 14.57
N ASP A 253 16.22 5.27 15.58
CA ASP A 253 16.00 4.62 16.88
C ASP A 253 15.10 3.38 16.70
N ILE A 254 14.00 3.49 15.93
CA ILE A 254 13.14 2.34 15.60
C ILE A 254 13.93 1.26 14.83
N ALA A 255 14.65 1.66 13.78
CA ALA A 255 15.40 0.71 12.95
C ALA A 255 16.45 -0.06 13.77
N SER A 256 17.17 0.62 14.67
CA SER A 256 18.22 0.04 15.51
C SER A 256 17.70 -1.00 16.52
N LEU A 257 16.40 -1.02 16.83
CA LEU A 257 15.80 -1.97 17.76
C LEU A 257 15.25 -3.23 17.09
N VAL A 258 15.25 -3.30 15.76
CA VAL A 258 14.58 -4.36 14.99
C VAL A 258 15.64 -5.30 14.39
N PRO A 259 15.68 -6.59 14.76
CA PRO A 259 16.70 -7.53 14.28
C PRO A 259 16.75 -7.64 12.76
N PRO A 260 17.92 -7.92 12.13
CA PRO A 260 18.07 -8.01 10.68
C PRO A 260 17.26 -9.14 10.02
N THR A 261 16.74 -10.08 10.81
CA THR A 261 15.90 -11.19 10.37
C THR A 261 14.41 -10.84 10.36
N SER A 262 14.05 -9.62 10.77
CA SER A 262 12.68 -9.15 10.88
C SER A 262 12.53 -7.77 10.23
N ILE A 263 11.30 -7.38 9.91
CA ILE A 263 11.00 -6.04 9.41
C ILE A 263 9.91 -5.45 10.29
N TYR A 264 10.17 -4.26 10.82
CA TYR A 264 9.15 -3.45 11.44
C TYR A 264 8.52 -2.55 10.39
N TRP A 265 7.24 -2.81 10.09
CA TRP A 265 6.46 -2.00 9.17
C TRP A 265 5.93 -0.76 9.89
N LEU A 266 6.34 0.41 9.41
CA LEU A 266 5.98 1.70 9.99
C LEU A 266 4.49 1.97 9.80
N ARG A 267 3.87 2.55 10.82
CA ARG A 267 2.49 3.05 10.76
C ARG A 267 2.44 4.43 10.10
N ALA A 268 1.25 4.87 9.67
CA ALA A 268 1.06 6.16 9.00
C ALA A 268 1.48 7.36 9.88
N ASP A 269 1.19 7.33 11.18
CA ASP A 269 1.64 8.32 12.15
C ASP A 269 3.18 8.37 12.24
N GLN A 270 3.83 7.20 12.26
CA GLN A 270 5.29 7.10 12.31
C GLN A 270 5.96 7.59 11.02
N LEU A 271 5.35 7.36 9.86
CA LEU A 271 5.84 7.87 8.58
C LEU A 271 5.86 9.40 8.57
N LYS A 272 4.79 10.04 9.08
CA LYS A 272 4.70 11.49 9.23
C LYS A 272 5.65 12.02 10.30
N ALA A 273 5.69 11.39 11.47
CA ALA A 273 6.56 11.78 12.57
C ALA A 273 8.04 11.67 12.20
N ALA A 274 8.42 10.65 11.43
CA ALA A 274 9.76 10.51 10.85
C ALA A 274 10.03 11.50 9.71
N ARG A 275 9.01 12.21 9.21
CA ARG A 275 9.02 13.01 7.97
C ARG A 275 9.33 12.18 6.72
N LEU A 276 9.08 10.87 6.74
CA LEU A 276 9.11 10.05 5.54
C LEU A 276 7.90 10.36 4.65
N ASP A 277 6.75 10.67 5.23
CA ASP A 277 5.75 11.48 4.54
C ASP A 277 5.94 12.93 5.00
N ASN A 278 6.39 13.80 4.10
CA ASN A 278 6.71 15.20 4.45
C ASN A 278 5.80 16.23 3.78
N ILE A 279 4.80 15.77 3.01
CA ILE A 279 3.76 16.64 2.47
C ILE A 279 2.38 16.34 3.06
N ALA A 280 2.20 15.17 3.68
CA ALA A 280 1.01 14.94 4.49
C ALA A 280 1.01 15.85 5.71
N MET A 281 -0.18 16.38 6.03
CA MET A 281 -0.39 17.13 7.26
C MET A 281 -0.04 16.24 8.47
N PRO A 282 0.66 16.79 9.48
CA PRO A 282 1.08 16.05 10.65
C PRO A 282 -0.13 15.47 11.39
N SER A 283 0.01 14.24 11.86
CA SER A 283 -1.01 13.63 12.72
C SER A 283 -1.01 14.28 14.09
N SER A 284 -2.20 14.43 14.68
CA SER A 284 -2.33 14.98 16.04
C SER A 284 -2.54 13.86 17.08
N PRO A 285 -2.09 14.04 18.33
CA PRO A 285 -2.31 13.06 19.38
C PRO A 285 -3.74 13.14 19.93
N TRP A 286 -4.24 12.02 20.45
CA TRP A 286 -5.49 12.02 21.21
C TRP A 286 -5.25 12.53 22.62
N VAL A 287 -6.15 13.38 23.10
CA VAL A 287 -6.07 14.01 24.43
C VAL A 287 -7.30 13.66 25.23
N LEU A 288 -7.10 13.10 26.42
CA LEU A 288 -8.16 12.90 27.39
C LEU A 288 -8.42 14.21 28.13
N LYS A 289 -9.66 14.69 28.08
CA LYS A 289 -10.15 15.89 28.77
C LYS A 289 -11.37 15.53 29.62
N ALA A 290 -11.79 16.46 30.47
CA ALA A 290 -13.09 16.40 31.13
C ALA A 290 -13.95 17.57 30.66
N SER A 291 -15.25 17.34 30.45
CA SER A 291 -16.21 18.41 30.22
C SER A 291 -16.33 19.32 31.46
N ALA A 292 -16.98 20.48 31.32
CA ALA A 292 -17.32 21.33 32.46
C ALA A 292 -18.15 20.59 33.54
N SER A 293 -18.91 19.58 33.14
CA SER A 293 -19.69 18.70 34.03
C SER A 293 -18.89 17.48 34.54
N GLY A 294 -17.58 17.42 34.30
CA GLY A 294 -16.70 16.34 34.77
C GLY A 294 -16.77 15.04 33.96
N VAL A 295 -17.48 15.03 32.82
CA VAL A 295 -17.59 13.85 31.97
C VAL A 295 -16.28 13.66 31.18
N PRO A 296 -15.60 12.51 31.27
CA PRO A 296 -14.39 12.27 30.50
C PRO A 296 -14.67 12.21 29.00
N MET A 297 -13.82 12.85 28.22
CA MET A 297 -13.90 12.94 26.76
C MET A 297 -12.53 12.69 26.17
N LEU A 298 -12.42 11.73 25.25
CA LEU A 298 -11.20 11.54 24.47
C LEU A 298 -11.35 12.33 23.16
N THR A 299 -10.47 13.29 22.92
CA THR A 299 -10.59 14.24 21.80
C THR A 299 -9.36 14.25 20.91
N LEU A 300 -9.57 14.43 19.62
CA LEU A 300 -8.55 14.70 18.61
C LEU A 300 -8.97 15.96 17.86
N THR A 301 -8.04 16.89 17.67
CA THR A 301 -8.18 18.00 16.72
C THR A 301 -7.01 17.88 15.75
N GLN A 302 -7.27 17.73 14.46
CA GLN A 302 -6.24 17.51 13.45
C GLN A 302 -6.52 18.33 12.20
N GLU A 303 -5.49 18.95 11.65
CA GLU A 303 -5.57 19.61 10.35
C GLU A 303 -5.44 18.58 9.23
N ILE A 304 -6.43 18.55 8.34
CA ILE A 304 -6.46 17.64 7.17
C ILE A 304 -5.86 18.32 5.95
N SER A 305 -6.11 19.63 5.80
CA SER A 305 -5.53 20.50 4.78
C SER A 305 -5.48 21.92 5.32
N ALA A 306 -4.71 22.81 4.67
CA ALA A 306 -4.61 24.21 5.09
C ALA A 306 -6.00 24.83 5.34
N GLY A 307 -6.21 25.34 6.56
CA GLY A 307 -7.48 25.99 6.95
C GLY A 307 -8.65 25.04 7.16
N LYS A 308 -8.41 23.72 7.26
CA LYS A 308 -9.44 22.70 7.46
C LYS A 308 -9.05 21.72 8.56
N LEU A 309 -9.85 21.71 9.61
CA LEU A 309 -9.67 20.84 10.76
C LEU A 309 -10.77 19.78 10.82
N ILE A 310 -10.40 18.59 11.29
CA ILE A 310 -11.34 17.62 11.85
C ILE A 310 -11.18 17.59 13.36
N GLN A 311 -12.31 17.60 14.06
CA GLN A 311 -12.37 17.32 15.49
C GLN A 311 -13.16 16.03 15.71
N VAL A 312 -12.58 15.08 16.45
CA VAL A 312 -13.26 13.84 16.84
C VAL A 312 -13.29 13.76 18.35
N GLY A 313 -14.50 13.68 18.92
CA GLY A 313 -14.73 13.52 20.35
C GLY A 313 -15.39 12.19 20.65
N LEU A 314 -14.86 11.46 21.62
CA LEU A 314 -15.41 10.21 22.11
C LEU A 314 -15.80 10.36 23.56
N VAL A 315 -17.04 9.98 23.87
CA VAL A 315 -17.60 10.04 25.22
C VAL A 315 -18.28 8.72 25.53
N ARG A 316 -18.18 8.27 26.78
CA ARG A 316 -18.93 7.10 27.23
C ARG A 316 -20.42 7.43 27.26
N GLY A 317 -21.25 6.63 26.58
CA GLY A 317 -22.70 6.79 26.60
C GLY A 317 -23.26 6.63 28.02
N ARG A 318 -24.40 7.28 28.31
CA ARG A 318 -25.06 7.21 29.63
C ARG A 318 -25.49 5.79 30.01
N ASP A 319 -25.88 4.98 29.02
CA ASP A 319 -26.20 3.56 29.20
C ASP A 319 -24.95 2.69 29.41
N ARG A 320 -23.76 3.26 29.23
CA ARG A 320 -22.46 2.60 29.35
C ARG A 320 -22.25 1.40 28.42
N ASP A 321 -23.08 1.21 27.41
CA ASP A 321 -22.95 0.09 26.46
C ASP A 321 -22.38 0.52 25.11
N ARG A 322 -22.23 1.84 24.92
CA ARG A 322 -21.74 2.43 23.67
C ARG A 322 -20.83 3.63 23.91
N ILE A 323 -20.04 3.94 22.88
CA ILE A 323 -19.26 5.18 22.80
C ILE A 323 -20.02 6.13 21.87
N ILE A 324 -20.30 7.33 22.36
CA ILE A 324 -20.82 8.42 21.54
C ILE A 324 -19.64 9.08 20.84
N VAL A 325 -19.79 9.27 19.54
CA VAL A 325 -18.79 9.86 18.66
C VAL A 325 -19.36 11.16 18.13
N ALA A 326 -18.65 12.26 18.39
CA ALA A 326 -18.91 13.55 17.77
C ALA A 326 -17.81 13.79 16.74
N VAL A 327 -18.19 14.14 15.51
CA VAL A 327 -17.24 14.56 14.48
C VAL A 327 -17.60 15.98 14.08
N SER A 328 -16.61 16.86 14.04
CA SER A 328 -16.77 18.22 13.51
C SER A 328 -15.79 18.46 12.37
N ALA A 329 -16.30 18.91 11.24
CA ALA A 329 -15.53 19.47 10.13
C ALA A 329 -15.48 20.98 10.34
N GLU A 330 -14.30 21.59 10.43
CA GLU A 330 -14.15 23.03 10.68
C GLU A 330 -13.32 23.66 9.57
N PHE A 331 -13.79 24.81 9.08
CA PHE A 331 -13.24 25.52 7.94
C PHE A 331 -12.93 26.97 8.34
N ASP A 332 -11.71 27.43 8.05
CA ASP A 332 -11.33 28.83 8.19
C ASP A 332 -12.00 29.65 7.07
N ASN A 333 -12.80 30.65 7.45
CA ASN A 333 -13.56 31.49 6.53
C ASN A 333 -12.67 32.33 5.59
N LYS A 334 -11.37 32.47 5.89
CA LYS A 334 -10.39 33.14 5.03
C LYS A 334 -9.82 32.22 3.96
N VAL A 335 -9.92 30.92 4.14
CA VAL A 335 -9.32 29.90 3.25
C VAL A 335 -10.39 29.24 2.41
N VAL A 336 -11.55 28.90 3.00
CA VAL A 336 -12.66 28.25 2.30
C VAL A 336 -13.81 29.25 2.17
N THR A 337 -14.16 29.57 0.92
CA THR A 337 -15.15 30.59 0.62
C THR A 337 -16.57 30.12 0.95
N SER A 338 -17.43 31.05 1.35
CA SER A 338 -18.79 30.76 1.83
C SER A 338 -19.68 30.05 0.80
N ASP A 339 -19.46 30.28 -0.49
CA ASP A 339 -20.15 29.61 -1.60
C ASP A 339 -19.80 28.12 -1.68
N ARG A 340 -18.55 27.75 -1.39
CA ARG A 340 -18.14 26.34 -1.31
C ARG A 340 -18.76 25.67 -0.11
N VAL A 341 -18.68 26.32 1.05
CA VAL A 341 -19.22 25.78 2.30
C VAL A 341 -20.73 25.51 2.22
N GLY A 342 -21.49 26.27 1.42
CA GLY A 342 -22.92 26.02 1.16
C GLY A 342 -23.23 24.72 0.41
N GLY A 343 -22.23 24.06 -0.17
CA GLY A 343 -22.37 22.73 -0.79
C GLY A 343 -22.27 21.56 0.19
N PHE A 344 -22.00 21.81 1.47
CA PHE A 344 -21.90 20.77 2.49
C PHE A 344 -23.27 20.08 2.67
N PRO A 345 -23.34 18.75 2.83
CA PRO A 345 -24.61 18.01 2.93
C PRO A 345 -25.29 18.18 4.30
N GLU A 346 -25.72 19.40 4.60
CA GLU A 346 -26.45 19.77 5.81
C GLU A 346 -27.80 19.03 5.88
N GLY A 347 -28.14 18.48 7.05
CA GLY A 347 -29.46 17.92 7.29
C GLY A 347 -29.81 16.61 6.56
N ASP A 348 -28.90 16.06 5.74
CA ASP A 348 -29.08 14.77 5.02
C ASP A 348 -29.14 13.60 6.03
N LYS A 349 -30.35 13.15 6.35
CA LYS A 349 -30.61 12.10 7.37
C LYS A 349 -30.31 10.69 6.87
N ASP A 350 -30.24 10.51 5.56
CA ASP A 350 -29.97 9.20 4.95
C ASP A 350 -28.46 8.93 4.84
N ARG A 351 -27.64 9.97 5.05
CA ARG A 351 -26.18 9.88 5.06
C ARG A 351 -25.64 9.63 6.47
N ALA A 352 -24.71 8.68 6.59
CA ALA A 352 -23.98 8.46 7.82
C ALA A 352 -23.07 9.66 8.16
N CYS A 353 -22.85 9.92 9.45
CA CYS A 353 -21.96 10.98 9.92
C CYS A 353 -20.56 10.79 9.32
N VAL A 354 -19.91 9.70 9.70
CA VAL A 354 -18.70 9.16 9.06
C VAL A 354 -18.67 7.65 9.24
N THR A 355 -17.86 6.97 8.44
CA THR A 355 -17.41 5.60 8.66
C THR A 355 -15.99 5.63 9.21
N LEU A 356 -15.71 4.84 10.24
CA LEU A 356 -14.35 4.64 10.74
C LEU A 356 -13.81 3.33 10.18
N ALA A 357 -12.62 3.35 9.60
CA ALA A 357 -12.02 2.19 8.96
C ALA A 357 -10.63 1.89 9.53
N SER A 358 -10.32 0.59 9.65
CA SER A 358 -8.99 0.12 9.99
C SER A 358 -8.79 -1.34 9.58
N GLY A 359 -7.64 -1.66 8.99
CA GLY A 359 -7.26 -3.05 8.67
C GLY A 359 -8.29 -3.81 7.84
N GLY A 360 -9.00 -3.12 6.93
CA GLY A 360 -10.06 -3.69 6.09
C GLY A 360 -11.42 -3.86 6.76
N ARG A 361 -11.55 -3.56 8.07
CA ARG A 361 -12.85 -3.51 8.76
C ARG A 361 -13.35 -2.07 8.79
N THR A 362 -14.62 -1.90 8.46
CA THR A 362 -15.34 -0.63 8.53
C THR A 362 -16.35 -0.67 9.69
N ILE A 363 -16.50 0.47 10.36
CA ILE A 363 -17.41 0.69 11.47
C ILE A 363 -18.28 1.88 11.10
N LYS A 364 -19.52 1.60 10.70
CA LYS A 364 -20.53 2.63 10.48
C LYS A 364 -21.13 3.00 11.84
N LEU A 365 -21.16 4.29 12.13
CA LEU A 365 -21.74 4.77 13.38
C LEU A 365 -23.27 4.60 13.37
N ALA A 366 -23.84 4.09 14.46
CA ALA A 366 -25.27 3.89 14.64
C ALA A 366 -25.96 5.10 15.26
N GLY A 367 -27.24 5.32 14.93
CA GLY A 367 -28.06 6.40 15.50
C GLY A 367 -27.56 7.79 15.13
N VAL A 368 -27.26 7.98 13.84
CA VAL A 368 -26.61 9.19 13.32
C VAL A 368 -27.53 10.40 13.43
N HIS A 369 -26.99 11.51 13.94
CA HIS A 369 -27.51 12.85 13.69
C HIS A 369 -26.81 13.44 12.48
N SER A 370 -27.57 13.99 11.54
CA SER A 370 -27.05 14.61 10.33
C SER A 370 -26.13 15.79 10.63
N TRP A 371 -25.33 16.19 9.65
CA TRP A 371 -24.44 17.33 9.78
C TRP A 371 -25.24 18.62 10.05
N GLU A 372 -24.94 19.27 11.16
CA GLU A 372 -25.51 20.55 11.57
C GLU A 372 -24.44 21.62 11.51
N ARG A 373 -24.76 22.73 10.84
CA ARG A 373 -23.88 23.88 10.69
C ARG A 373 -23.82 24.72 11.98
N GLN A 374 -22.61 25.12 12.33
CA GLN A 374 -22.30 26.05 13.42
C GLN A 374 -21.30 27.08 12.89
N ASP A 375 -21.75 28.32 12.75
CA ASP A 375 -20.91 29.44 12.34
C ASP A 375 -20.35 30.20 13.55
N SER A 376 -19.10 30.61 13.43
CA SER A 376 -18.40 31.55 14.29
C SER A 376 -17.90 32.72 13.45
N ALA A 377 -17.29 33.72 14.09
CA ALA A 377 -16.76 34.90 13.39
C ALA A 377 -15.71 34.54 12.33
N ASP A 378 -14.79 33.62 12.66
CA ASP A 378 -13.66 33.26 11.80
C ASP A 378 -13.76 31.85 11.19
N THR A 379 -14.69 31.03 11.67
CA THR A 379 -14.81 29.64 11.22
C THR A 379 -16.25 29.23 10.96
N THR A 380 -16.45 28.38 9.95
CA THR A 380 -17.69 27.62 9.78
C THR A 380 -17.40 26.17 10.09
N SER A 381 -18.22 25.56 10.93
CA SER A 381 -18.09 24.15 11.28
C SER A 381 -19.39 23.39 11.04
N PHE A 382 -19.26 22.10 10.77
CA PHE A 382 -20.37 21.16 10.68
C PHE A 382 -20.13 20.07 11.69
N ARG A 383 -21.15 19.72 12.46
CA ARG A 383 -21.05 18.67 13.46
C ARG A 383 -22.06 17.58 13.20
N CYS A 384 -21.62 16.33 13.28
CA CYS A 384 -22.49 15.18 13.32
C CYS A 384 -22.18 14.30 14.52
N PHE A 385 -23.15 13.48 14.90
CA PHE A 385 -23.02 12.55 16.01
C PHE A 385 -23.40 11.15 15.57
N GLY A 386 -22.79 10.16 16.19
CA GLY A 386 -23.21 8.77 16.09
C GLY A 386 -22.73 7.98 17.29
N SER A 387 -22.91 6.67 17.25
CA SER A 387 -22.45 5.78 18.31
C SER A 387 -21.78 4.53 17.73
N MET A 388 -20.82 3.98 18.48
CA MET A 388 -20.21 2.69 18.19
C MET A 388 -20.26 1.78 19.40
N SER A 389 -20.17 0.48 19.20
CA SER A 389 -20.11 -0.47 20.31
C SER A 389 -18.78 -0.37 21.06
N ILE A 390 -18.75 -0.89 22.29
CA ILE A 390 -17.49 -1.03 23.05
C ILE A 390 -16.48 -1.88 22.29
N ALA A 391 -16.95 -2.96 21.65
CA ALA A 391 -16.11 -3.87 20.90
C ALA A 391 -15.46 -3.19 19.69
N ASP A 392 -16.19 -2.29 19.01
CA ASP A 392 -15.65 -1.47 17.92
C ASP A 392 -14.58 -0.50 18.43
N ALA A 393 -14.84 0.19 19.55
CA ALA A 393 -13.87 1.09 20.16
C ALA A 393 -12.59 0.35 20.57
N GLN A 394 -12.71 -0.84 21.16
CA GLN A 394 -11.57 -1.69 21.53
C GLN A 394 -10.81 -2.23 20.31
N PHE A 395 -11.51 -2.51 19.21
CA PHE A 395 -10.88 -2.88 17.94
C PHE A 395 -10.03 -1.73 17.41
N LEU A 396 -10.60 -0.52 17.30
CA LEU A 396 -9.89 0.67 16.85
C LEU A 396 -8.72 1.01 17.78
N ALA A 397 -8.85 0.80 19.10
CA ALA A 397 -7.77 1.03 20.05
C ALA A 397 -6.54 0.13 19.85
N ARG A 398 -6.67 -0.99 19.13
CA ARG A 398 -5.58 -1.91 18.80
C ARG A 398 -5.07 -1.74 17.36
N ALA A 399 -5.73 -0.89 16.59
CA ALA A 399 -5.39 -0.65 15.20
C ALA A 399 -4.06 0.10 15.06
N SER A 400 -3.32 -0.22 14.00
CA SER A 400 -2.15 0.55 13.57
C SER A 400 -2.53 1.86 12.84
N SER A 401 -3.75 1.97 12.34
CA SER A 401 -4.25 3.13 11.62
C SER A 401 -5.74 3.31 11.88
N VAL A 402 -6.22 4.55 11.95
CA VAL A 402 -7.66 4.86 11.97
C VAL A 402 -7.92 5.83 10.83
N VAL A 403 -8.84 5.47 9.94
CA VAL A 403 -9.26 6.30 8.80
C VAL A 403 -10.69 6.74 9.05
N VAL A 404 -10.97 8.01 8.77
CA VAL A 404 -12.32 8.57 8.69
C VAL A 404 -12.70 8.64 7.22
N GLU A 405 -13.92 8.23 6.91
CA GLU A 405 -14.51 8.31 5.57
C GLU A 405 -15.89 8.96 5.69
N ASP A 406 -16.16 10.00 4.91
CA ASP A 406 -17.43 10.75 4.93
C ASP A 406 -18.39 10.39 3.78
N ASP A 407 -17.93 9.59 2.81
CA ASP A 407 -18.69 9.19 1.61
C ASP A 407 -19.19 10.41 0.80
N PHE A 408 -18.42 11.50 0.80
CA PHE A 408 -18.75 12.68 0.00
C PHE A 408 -18.49 12.40 -1.49
N PRO A 409 -19.39 12.86 -2.38
CA PRO A 409 -19.16 12.72 -3.82
C PRO A 409 -17.92 13.52 -4.22
N ASN A 410 -17.24 13.11 -5.30
CA ASN A 410 -16.03 13.77 -5.79
C ASN A 410 -16.18 15.30 -6.01
N ALA A 411 -17.38 15.78 -6.34
CA ALA A 411 -17.69 17.20 -6.50
C ALA A 411 -17.58 18.03 -5.19
N LEU A 412 -17.56 17.35 -4.04
CA LEU A 412 -17.39 17.91 -2.69
C LEU A 412 -16.09 17.42 -2.03
N SER A 413 -15.13 16.91 -2.81
CA SER A 413 -13.85 16.42 -2.30
C SER A 413 -13.03 17.48 -1.55
N ASP A 414 -13.17 18.75 -1.94
CA ASP A 414 -12.61 19.91 -1.23
C ASP A 414 -13.22 20.09 0.17
N LEU A 415 -14.49 19.71 0.36
CA LEU A 415 -15.19 19.74 1.63
C LEU A 415 -15.04 18.44 2.43
N SER A 416 -14.51 17.36 1.84
CA SER A 416 -14.34 16.05 2.49
C SER A 416 -13.35 16.05 3.67
N VAL A 417 -13.79 15.59 4.83
CA VAL A 417 -12.96 15.33 6.02
C VAL A 417 -12.40 13.91 6.06
N SER A 418 -12.50 13.18 4.95
CA SER A 418 -11.92 11.84 4.82
C SER A 418 -10.39 11.90 4.96
N GLY A 419 -9.82 10.99 5.73
CA GLY A 419 -8.38 10.95 5.95
C GLY A 419 -7.94 10.08 7.12
N SER A 420 -6.62 9.88 7.23
CA SER A 420 -6.02 9.16 8.36
C SER A 420 -5.92 10.06 9.59
N LEU A 421 -6.42 9.59 10.72
CA LEU A 421 -6.26 10.21 12.03
C LEU A 421 -4.96 9.77 12.70
N GLY A 422 -4.38 10.63 13.53
CA GLY A 422 -3.34 10.22 14.46
C GLY A 422 -3.82 9.12 15.40
N THR A 423 -2.92 8.25 15.80
CA THR A 423 -3.20 7.11 16.71
C THR A 423 -2.44 7.21 18.03
N GLU A 424 -1.59 8.23 18.18
CA GLU A 424 -0.87 8.49 19.42
C GLU A 424 -1.85 8.70 20.58
N ASN A 425 -1.57 8.05 21.72
CA ASN A 425 -2.39 8.02 22.94
C ASN A 425 -3.82 7.47 22.78
N PHE A 426 -4.23 7.05 21.58
CA PHE A 426 -5.59 6.60 21.34
C PHE A 426 -5.94 5.35 22.16
N SER A 427 -5.06 4.33 22.13
CA SER A 427 -5.27 3.07 22.85
C SER A 427 -5.41 3.28 24.36
N ALA A 428 -4.48 4.05 24.95
CA ALA A 428 -4.49 4.40 26.37
C ALA A 428 -5.72 5.23 26.73
N GLY A 429 -6.08 6.21 25.88
CA GLY A 429 -7.26 7.04 26.04
C GLY A 429 -8.56 6.25 26.05
N ILE A 430 -8.73 5.30 25.12
CA ILE A 430 -9.90 4.40 25.12
C ILE A 430 -9.96 3.57 26.40
N ALA A 431 -8.83 3.01 26.84
CA ALA A 431 -8.79 2.24 28.08
C ALA A 431 -9.23 3.07 29.30
N LEU A 432 -8.83 4.34 29.39
CA LEU A 432 -9.26 5.26 30.44
C LEU A 432 -10.73 5.64 30.31
N LEU A 433 -11.20 5.95 29.09
CA LEU A 433 -12.60 6.30 28.82
C LEU A 433 -13.56 5.16 29.20
N LEU A 434 -13.15 3.91 28.99
CA LEU A 434 -13.93 2.73 29.37
C LEU A 434 -13.95 2.44 30.87
N ARG A 435 -13.01 3.02 31.64
CA ARG A 435 -12.95 2.90 33.11
C ARG A 435 -13.67 4.05 33.82
N ALA A 436 -13.98 5.13 33.10
CA ALA A 436 -14.74 6.24 33.64
C ALA A 436 -16.13 5.76 34.07
N ASN A 437 -16.39 5.85 35.38
CA ASN A 437 -17.68 5.50 35.99
C ASN A 437 -18.74 6.54 35.67
#